data_AF-A0A4Q2FNX4-F1
#
_entry.id   AF-A0A4Q2FNX4-F1
#
_cell.length_a   1.000
_cell.length_b   1.000
_cell.length_c   1.000
_cell.angle_alpha   90.00
_cell.angle_beta   90.00
_cell.angle_gamma   90.00
#
_symmetry.space_group_name_H-M   'P 1'
#
loop_
_entity.id
_entity.type
_entity.pdbx_description
1 polymer ?
#
loop_
_entity_poly.entity_id
_entity_poly.type
_entity_poly.pdbx_seq_one_letter_code
_entity_poly.pdbx_strand_id
1 'polypeptide(L)' 'MFKYFNKPALDDAVAQGKTIRFSHNPELTQYEKSALRWEWDYLQEQHGYNGLKPKGGYWYGIK' A
#
# COMPACT_ATOMS: atom_id res chain seq x y z
N MET A 1 -13.53 -9.16 1.20
CA MET A 1 -12.35 -9.62 0.43
C MET A 1 -11.05 -9.11 1.03
N PHE A 2 -10.85 -7.79 1.15
CA PHE A 2 -9.61 -7.17 1.65
C PHE A 2 -8.99 -7.79 2.92
N LYS A 3 -9.79 -8.00 3.98
CA LYS A 3 -9.33 -8.58 5.25
C LYS A 3 -8.70 -9.97 5.11
N TYR A 4 -9.19 -10.80 4.18
CA TYR A 4 -8.80 -12.21 4.08
C TYR A 4 -7.69 -12.47 3.07
N PHE A 5 -7.50 -11.57 2.09
CA PHE A 5 -6.52 -11.77 1.01
C PHE A 5 -5.43 -10.70 1.01
N ASN A 6 -5.80 -9.43 1.04
CA ASN A 6 -4.84 -8.33 0.91
C ASN A 6 -4.05 -8.12 2.20
N LYS A 7 -4.70 -8.13 3.37
CA LYS A 7 -3.98 -7.97 4.66
C LYS A 7 -2.88 -9.04 4.85
N PRO A 8 -3.17 -10.36 4.74
CA PRO A 8 -2.12 -11.36 4.88
C PRO A 8 -1.02 -11.24 3.83
N ALA A 9 -1.36 -10.89 2.58
CA ALA A 9 -0.36 -10.70 1.53
C ALA A 9 0.55 -9.49 1.79
N LEU A 10 0.00 -8.40 2.34
CA LEU A 10 0.78 -7.22 2.73
C LEU A 10 1.66 -7.54 3.94
N ASP A 11 1.13 -8.23 4.96
CA ASP A 11 1.89 -8.64 6.13
C ASP A 11 3.08 -9.52 5.73
N ASP A 12 2.85 -10.51 4.85
CA ASP A 12 3.89 -11.40 4.33
C ASP A 12 4.93 -10.65 3.47
N ALA A 13 4.48 -9.73 2.60
CA ALA A 13 5.38 -8.91 1.81
C ALA A 13 6.29 -8.04 2.67
N VAL A 14 5.73 -7.41 3.71
CA VAL A 14 6.50 -6.59 4.66
C VAL A 14 7.45 -7.46 5.47
N ALA A 15 7.01 -8.61 5.97
CA ALA A 15 7.84 -9.55 6.74
C ALA A 15 9.03 -10.07 5.93
N GLN A 16 8.85 -10.28 4.62
CA GLN A 16 9.92 -10.69 3.70
C GLN A 16 10.80 -9.52 3.23
N GLY A 17 10.54 -8.29 3.68
CA GLY A 17 11.31 -7.10 3.26
C GLY A 17 11.11 -6.72 1.80
N LYS A 18 9.97 -7.10 1.19
CA LYS A 18 9.66 -6.74 -0.20
C LYS A 18 9.34 -5.27 -0.33
N THR A 19 9.67 -4.72 -1.49
CA THR A 19 9.27 -3.37 -1.88
C THR A 19 7.77 -3.33 -2.16
N ILE A 20 7.05 -2.45 -1.47
CA ILE A 20 5.65 -2.15 -1.76
C ILE A 20 5.55 -1.14 -2.90
N ARG A 21 4.74 -1.46 -3.91
CA ARG A 21 4.53 -0.62 -5.09
C ARG A 21 3.08 -0.63 -5.55
N PHE A 22 2.56 0.54 -5.87
CA PHE A 22 1.22 0.76 -6.41
C PHE A 22 1.29 1.21 -7.88
N SER A 23 0.31 0.77 -8.68
CA SER A 23 0.17 1.18 -10.08
C SER A 23 -0.33 2.62 -10.25
N HIS A 24 -1.07 3.12 -9.26
CA HIS A 24 -1.59 4.49 -9.21
C HIS A 24 -1.30 5.07 -7.83
N ASN A 25 -1.46 6.39 -7.68
CA ASN A 25 -1.32 7.02 -6.37
C ASN A 25 -2.53 6.66 -5.49
N PRO A 26 -2.38 5.89 -4.40
CA PRO A 26 -3.47 5.54 -3.49
C PRO A 26 -4.07 6.75 -2.75
N GLU A 27 -3.39 7.90 -2.72
CA GLU A 27 -3.85 9.11 -2.02
C GLU A 27 -4.84 9.95 -2.82
N LEU A 28 -5.06 9.66 -4.12
CA LEU A 28 -6.01 10.41 -4.93
C LEU A 28 -7.46 10.13 -4.51
N THR A 29 -8.28 11.17 -4.48
CA THR A 29 -9.69 11.12 -4.04
C THR A 29 -10.53 10.10 -4.81
N GLN A 30 -10.25 9.87 -6.09
CA GLN A 30 -10.92 8.85 -6.90
C GLN A 30 -10.75 7.42 -6.37
N TYR A 31 -9.72 7.16 -5.54
CA TYR A 31 -9.44 5.85 -4.95
C TYR A 31 -9.88 5.71 -3.50
N GLU A 32 -10.47 6.74 -2.89
CA GLU A 32 -10.83 6.77 -1.46
C GLU A 32 -11.65 5.56 -1.01
N LYS A 33 -12.54 5.06 -1.87
CA LYS A 33 -13.39 3.88 -1.61
C LYS A 33 -12.94 2.62 -2.35
N SER A 34 -11.65 2.51 -2.64
CA SER A 34 -11.06 1.40 -3.38
C SER A 34 -10.11 0.56 -2.52
N ALA A 35 -9.84 -0.66 -2.97
CA ALA A 35 -8.84 -1.53 -2.35
C ALA A 35 -7.46 -0.86 -2.28
N LEU A 36 -7.09 -0.06 -3.30
CA LEU A 36 -5.81 0.64 -3.36
C LEU A 36 -5.61 1.57 -2.15
N ARG A 37 -6.67 2.30 -1.77
CA ARG A 37 -6.64 3.18 -0.61
C ARG A 37 -6.57 2.39 0.69
N TRP A 38 -7.38 1.34 0.82
CA TRP A 38 -7.38 0.50 2.03
C TRP A 38 -6.04 -0.22 2.25
N GLU A 39 -5.37 -0.66 1.19
CA GLU A 39 -4.02 -1.21 1.24
C GLU A 39 -3.02 -0.19 1.79
N TRP A 40 -3.10 1.05 1.30
CA TRP A 40 -2.23 2.12 1.75
C TRP A 40 -2.49 2.49 3.21
N ASP A 41 -3.74 2.75 3.59
CA ASP A 41 -4.11 3.08 4.97
C ASP A 41 -3.64 1.97 5.94
N TYR A 42 -3.82 0.70 5.57
CA TYR A 42 -3.37 -0.43 6.38
C TYR A 42 -1.85 -0.48 6.56
N LEU A 43 -1.07 -0.19 5.52
CA LEU A 43 0.38 -0.12 5.61
C LEU A 43 0.86 1.04 6.49
N GLN A 44 0.16 2.17 6.46
CA GLN A 44 0.46 3.29 7.35
C GLN A 44 0.15 2.92 8.81
N GLU A 45 -1.05 2.41 9.07
CA GLU A 45 -1.54 2.09 10.43
C GLU A 45 -0.76 0.95 11.10
N GLN A 46 -0.45 -0.13 10.36
CA GLN A 46 0.07 -1.36 10.95
C GLN A 46 1.56 -1.58 10.71
N HIS A 47 2.10 -1.01 9.63
CA HIS A 47 3.47 -1.27 9.19
C HIS A 47 4.37 -0.03 9.25
N GLY A 48 3.84 1.15 9.59
CA GLY A 48 4.63 2.37 9.79
C GLY A 48 5.10 3.03 8.49
N TYR A 49 4.45 2.75 7.36
CA TYR A 49 4.72 3.49 6.13
C TYR A 49 4.22 4.94 6.28
N ASN A 50 5.02 5.92 5.84
CA ASN A 50 4.76 7.34 6.06
C ASN A 50 4.82 8.20 4.79
N GLY A 51 5.17 7.62 3.65
CA GLY A 51 5.23 8.37 2.41
C GLY A 51 5.26 7.51 1.16
N LEU A 52 5.03 8.17 0.02
CA LEU A 52 5.07 7.57 -1.30
C LEU A 52 6.08 8.31 -2.18
N LYS A 53 6.88 7.55 -2.93
CA LYS A 53 7.80 8.09 -3.93
C LYS A 53 7.37 7.67 -5.34
N PRO A 54 7.06 8.62 -6.24
CA PRO A 54 6.83 8.29 -7.65
C PRO A 54 8.16 7.91 -8.33
N LYS A 55 8.18 6.79 -9.06
CA LYS A 55 9.32 6.37 -9.88
C LYS A 55 8.85 5.49 -11.05
N GLY A 56 9.14 5.91 -12.27
CA GLY A 56 8.87 5.09 -13.48
C GLY A 56 7.40 4.71 -13.67
N GLY A 57 6.46 5.62 -13.36
CA GLY A 57 5.02 5.38 -13.49
C GLY A 57 4.37 4.63 -12.33
N TYR A 58 5.11 4.34 -11.27
CA TYR A 58 4.61 3.67 -10.07
C TYR A 58 4.84 4.51 -8.81
N TRP A 59 4.13 4.15 -7.74
CA TRP A 59 4.24 4.78 -6.43
C TRP A 59 4.78 3.78 -5.42
N TYR A 60 5.91 4.09 -4.79
CA TYR A 60 6.62 3.20 -3.88
C TYR A 60 6.41 3.64 -2.43
N GLY A 61 6.01 2.73 -1.56
CA GLY A 61 5.86 3.00 -0.13
C GLY A 61 7.22 3.19 0.56
N ILE A 62 7.31 4.18 1.44
CA ILE A 62 8.48 4.50 2.27
C ILE A 62 8.10 4.37 3.74
N LYS A 63 9.00 3.79 4.55
CA LYS A 63 8.97 3.82 6.01
C LYS A 63 10.04 4.81 6.50
#